data_AF-A0A093ZYA2-F1
#
_entry.id   AF-A0A093ZYA2-F1
#
_cell.length_a   1.000
_cell.length_b   1.000
_cell.length_c   1.000
_cell.angle_alpha   90.00
_cell.angle_beta   90.00
_cell.angle_gamma   90.00
#
_symmetry.space_group_name_H-M   'P 1'
#
loop_
_entity.id
_entity.type
_entity.pdbx_description
1 polymer ?
#
loop_
_entity_poly.entity_id
_entity_poly.type
_entity_poly.pdbx_seq_one_letter_code
_entity_poly.pdbx_strand_id
1 'polypeptide(L)'
;MRLINTTTLQLSEFMGDETPPYAILSHTWGEGEVTLQKFGDLESAALEPGFGKIKNSCRLAEGNGIAYIWIDTCCIDKTSSAELTEAINSMFKWYASATICYAYLSDLNPGDRITETDNDNQPSRQFAQSRWFTRGWTLQELIAPTTVEFYDREWGLRGSKTGLCRAISAVTGIDQEVLNDSSALFGVPIARRMSWAATRQTTRLEDIAYSLLGIFDVNMPMLYGEGEKAFIRLQEEIVKDSNDLTLFAWQAMEANDDGRSPSSVPLKYRGILAKSPAEFANAGNIVPRSDPRFNEEFAITNKGLRINAGVAIGDTGDYILSLNCSPSKHSKQDIGIYLHQHGASLYARDKPQDLSTDGPAAAAAAPYPKTIYITKNIANSVTSASVDQARHHAIRYRHGFENGSFIDARPDNLWDNASKLFLTQGLLSFAGILYFKPDSTHNILIIACAMPERSKPWAVFLDERQMEHIGPALGDQRKVHQLPKRIMMSEKVVQDKKWGEKRFRISMSLEEEGEGYEPMYCIDIEVD
;
A
#
# COMPACT_ATOMS: atom_id res chain seq x y z
N MET A 1 -21.84 -20.24 16.20
CA MET A 1 -22.68 -19.25 15.49
C MET A 1 -24.10 -19.33 16.02
N ARG A 2 -24.77 -18.19 16.24
CA ARG A 2 -26.18 -18.14 16.63
C ARG A 2 -27.09 -17.84 15.43
N LEU A 3 -28.26 -18.49 15.39
CA LEU A 3 -29.28 -18.33 14.37
C LEU A 3 -30.66 -18.13 15.01
N ILE A 4 -31.54 -17.38 14.34
CA ILE A 4 -32.93 -17.17 14.74
C ILE A 4 -33.79 -18.24 14.07
N ASN A 5 -34.57 -18.99 14.84
CA ASN A 5 -35.62 -19.84 14.29
C ASN A 5 -36.71 -18.95 13.68
N THR A 6 -37.02 -19.15 12.40
CA THR A 6 -37.87 -18.24 11.64
C THR A 6 -39.33 -18.25 12.09
N THR A 7 -39.77 -19.33 12.72
CA THR A 7 -41.15 -19.50 13.21
C THR A 7 -41.32 -19.06 14.66
N THR A 8 -40.40 -19.49 15.54
CA THR A 8 -40.51 -19.21 16.98
C THR A 8 -39.82 -17.92 17.40
N LEU A 9 -39.00 -17.33 16.52
CA LEU A 9 -38.10 -16.20 16.81
C LEU A 9 -37.13 -16.47 17.99
N GLN A 10 -36.88 -17.74 18.32
CA GLN A 10 -35.92 -18.12 19.35
C GLN A 10 -34.51 -18.24 18.77
N LEU A 11 -33.51 -17.83 19.55
CA LEU A 11 -32.11 -18.03 19.20
C LEU A 11 -31.68 -19.47 19.48
N SER A 12 -30.91 -20.05 18.57
CA SER A 12 -30.25 -21.34 18.73
C SER A 12 -28.77 -21.20 18.37
N GLU A 13 -27.91 -21.89 19.11
CA GLU A 13 -26.47 -21.88 18.88
C GLU A 13 -26.04 -23.18 18.21
N PHE A 14 -25.16 -23.06 17.21
CA PHE A 14 -24.64 -24.16 16.42
C PHE A 14 -23.12 -24.05 16.31
N MET A 15 -22.45 -25.20 16.32
CA MET A 15 -20.99 -25.31 16.26
C MET A 15 -20.56 -26.09 15.03
N GLY A 16 -19.63 -25.53 14.25
CA GLY A 16 -19.02 -26.21 13.10
C GLY A 16 -20.05 -26.80 12.13
N ASP A 17 -19.88 -28.10 11.85
CA ASP A 17 -20.67 -28.87 10.89
C ASP A 17 -22.13 -29.13 11.32
N GLU A 18 -22.49 -28.79 12.56
CA GLU A 18 -23.87 -28.91 13.06
C GLU A 18 -24.77 -27.74 12.61
N THR A 19 -24.20 -26.77 11.89
CA THR A 19 -24.94 -25.60 11.40
C THR A 19 -25.95 -26.02 10.33
N PRO A 20 -27.27 -25.85 10.57
CA PRO A 20 -28.30 -26.19 9.57
C PRO A 20 -28.27 -25.19 8.41
N PRO A 21 -28.91 -25.49 7.26
CA PRO A 21 -29.15 -24.49 6.21
C PRO A 21 -29.87 -23.26 6.78
N TYR A 22 -29.39 -22.07 6.41
CA TYR A 22 -29.90 -20.80 6.92
C TYR A 22 -29.96 -19.73 5.83
N ALA A 23 -30.87 -18.78 5.99
CA ALA A 23 -30.89 -17.53 5.25
C ALA A 23 -30.02 -16.50 6.00
N ILE A 24 -29.62 -15.43 5.32
CA ILE A 24 -28.87 -14.34 5.95
C ILE A 24 -29.41 -12.99 5.51
N LEU A 25 -29.50 -12.02 6.42
CA LEU A 25 -29.94 -10.66 6.12
C LEU A 25 -28.76 -9.72 5.91
N SER A 26 -28.67 -9.11 4.74
CA SER A 26 -27.80 -7.97 4.45
C SER A 26 -28.62 -6.68 4.47
N HIS A 27 -28.24 -5.72 5.30
CA HIS A 27 -28.96 -4.45 5.40
C HIS A 27 -28.08 -3.32 5.93
N THR A 28 -28.49 -2.07 5.67
CA THR A 28 -27.89 -0.92 6.35
C THR A 28 -28.61 -0.68 7.67
N TRP A 29 -27.84 -0.56 8.76
CA TRP A 29 -28.40 -0.22 10.07
C TRP A 29 -29.08 1.16 10.04
N GLY A 30 -30.25 1.23 10.66
CA GLY A 30 -31.01 2.44 10.91
C GLY A 30 -31.13 2.75 12.40
N GLU A 31 -32.05 3.64 12.75
CA GLU A 31 -32.39 3.88 14.15
C GLU A 31 -33.22 2.72 14.71
N GLY A 32 -32.95 2.34 15.95
CA GLY A 32 -33.72 1.31 16.65
C GLY A 32 -33.49 -0.11 16.13
N GLU A 33 -32.26 -0.45 15.71
CA GLU A 33 -31.91 -1.86 15.45
C GLU A 33 -31.98 -2.68 16.74
N VAL A 34 -32.58 -3.88 16.66
CA VAL A 34 -32.69 -4.78 17.81
C VAL A 34 -31.36 -5.47 18.03
N THR A 35 -30.74 -5.25 19.19
CA THR A 35 -29.53 -5.96 19.59
C THR A 35 -29.86 -7.33 20.15
N LEU A 36 -28.89 -8.24 20.18
CA LEU A 36 -29.00 -9.52 20.89
C LEU A 36 -29.61 -9.40 22.28
N GLN A 37 -29.14 -8.43 23.08
CA GLN A 37 -29.59 -8.25 24.47
C GLN A 37 -31.08 -7.90 24.55
N LYS A 38 -31.58 -7.09 23.61
CA LYS A 38 -33.01 -6.77 23.52
C LYS A 38 -33.81 -7.92 22.92
N PHE A 39 -33.23 -8.67 21.98
CA PHE A 39 -33.90 -9.78 21.31
C PHE A 39 -34.28 -10.92 22.25
N GLY A 40 -33.60 -11.05 23.40
CA GLY A 40 -33.96 -12.00 24.45
C GLY A 40 -35.34 -11.76 25.09
N ASP A 41 -35.88 -10.54 24.97
CA ASP A 41 -37.26 -10.20 25.37
C ASP A 41 -38.03 -9.73 24.13
N LEU A 42 -38.82 -10.63 23.55
CA LEU A 42 -39.58 -10.36 22.32
C LEU A 42 -40.63 -9.25 22.49
N GLU A 43 -41.15 -9.03 23.70
CA GLU A 43 -42.10 -7.93 23.94
C GLU A 43 -41.41 -6.58 23.81
N SER A 44 -40.24 -6.44 24.45
CA SER A 44 -39.41 -5.23 24.31
C SER A 44 -38.86 -5.07 22.89
N ALA A 45 -38.41 -6.15 22.26
CA ALA A 45 -37.88 -6.13 20.90
C ALA A 45 -38.93 -5.67 19.89
N ALA A 46 -40.20 -6.08 20.04
CA ALA A 46 -41.29 -5.72 19.14
C ALA A 46 -41.62 -4.22 19.10
N LEU A 47 -41.18 -3.45 20.11
CA LEU A 47 -41.35 -1.99 20.17
C LEU A 47 -40.29 -1.24 19.35
N GLU A 48 -39.21 -1.90 18.96
CA GLU A 48 -38.10 -1.28 18.23
C GLU A 48 -38.41 -1.19 16.72
N PRO A 49 -38.12 -0.06 16.06
CA PRO A 49 -38.31 0.11 14.62
C PRO A 49 -37.65 -0.98 13.76
N GLY A 50 -36.49 -1.49 14.18
CA GLY A 50 -35.73 -2.53 13.46
C GLY A 50 -36.39 -3.92 13.50
N PHE A 51 -37.32 -4.19 14.42
CA PHE A 51 -37.94 -5.51 14.56
C PHE A 51 -38.70 -5.95 13.32
N GLY A 52 -39.27 -5.00 12.57
CA GLY A 52 -39.91 -5.27 11.28
C GLY A 52 -38.98 -5.97 10.28
N LYS A 53 -37.68 -5.63 10.28
CA LYS A 53 -36.69 -6.28 9.41
C LYS A 53 -36.49 -7.74 9.76
N ILE A 54 -36.45 -8.05 11.06
CA ILE A 54 -36.30 -9.42 11.56
C ILE A 54 -37.52 -10.24 11.16
N LYS A 55 -38.72 -9.73 11.44
CA LYS A 55 -39.97 -10.45 11.14
C LYS A 55 -40.15 -10.71 9.64
N ASN A 56 -39.89 -9.70 8.81
CA ASN A 56 -40.07 -9.84 7.36
C ASN A 56 -39.02 -10.76 6.74
N SER A 57 -37.76 -10.69 7.19
CA SER A 57 -36.72 -11.61 6.74
C SER A 57 -36.95 -13.05 7.20
N CYS A 58 -37.47 -13.27 8.42
CA CYS A 58 -37.95 -14.58 8.88
C CYS A 58 -39.07 -15.10 7.97
N ARG A 59 -40.07 -14.26 7.66
CA ARG A 59 -41.18 -14.64 6.76
C ARG A 59 -40.68 -15.03 5.36
N LEU A 60 -39.69 -14.34 4.81
CA LEU A 60 -39.07 -14.71 3.54
C LEU A 60 -38.35 -16.06 3.64
N ALA A 61 -37.56 -16.27 4.69
CA ALA A 61 -36.90 -17.55 4.94
C ALA A 61 -37.90 -18.71 5.06
N GLU A 62 -38.99 -18.55 5.81
CA GLU A 62 -40.07 -19.55 5.91
C GLU A 62 -40.71 -19.83 4.55
N GLY A 63 -40.99 -18.80 3.76
CA GLY A 63 -41.55 -18.93 2.41
C GLY A 63 -40.64 -19.74 1.47
N ASN A 64 -39.33 -19.70 1.70
CA ASN A 64 -38.32 -20.48 0.99
C ASN A 64 -38.00 -21.84 1.66
N GLY A 65 -38.73 -22.23 2.71
CA GLY A 65 -38.54 -23.50 3.41
C GLY A 65 -37.29 -23.55 4.29
N ILE A 66 -36.76 -22.40 4.69
CA ILE A 66 -35.54 -22.29 5.50
C ILE A 66 -35.93 -21.95 6.95
N ALA A 67 -35.61 -22.85 7.88
CA ALA A 67 -36.04 -22.76 9.29
C ALA A 67 -35.21 -21.78 10.14
N TYR A 68 -34.06 -21.34 9.64
CA TYR A 68 -33.12 -20.50 10.38
C TYR A 68 -32.66 -19.30 9.57
N ILE A 69 -32.46 -18.16 10.23
CA ILE A 69 -31.88 -16.96 9.63
C ILE A 69 -30.80 -16.36 10.53
N TRP A 70 -29.73 -15.88 9.93
CA TRP A 70 -28.71 -15.09 10.58
C TRP A 70 -28.91 -13.60 10.34
N ILE A 71 -28.84 -12.81 11.41
CA ILE A 71 -28.93 -11.35 11.38
C ILE A 71 -27.90 -10.80 12.36
N ASP A 72 -26.92 -10.06 11.86
CA ASP A 72 -25.74 -9.57 12.61
C ASP A 72 -26.07 -8.83 13.91
N THR A 73 -27.14 -8.02 13.91
CA THR A 73 -27.58 -7.25 15.07
C THR A 73 -28.05 -8.12 16.23
N CYS A 74 -28.66 -9.28 15.95
CA CYS A 74 -29.23 -10.19 16.94
C CYS A 74 -28.37 -11.45 17.15
N CYS A 75 -27.53 -11.84 16.19
CA CYS A 75 -26.79 -13.10 16.21
C CYS A 75 -25.35 -12.94 16.68
N ILE A 76 -24.85 -11.72 16.88
CA ILE A 76 -23.52 -11.43 17.41
C ILE A 76 -23.65 -10.75 18.77
N ASP A 77 -22.92 -11.24 19.77
CA ASP A 77 -22.78 -10.57 21.06
C ASP A 77 -21.69 -9.50 20.95
N LYS A 78 -22.14 -8.28 20.67
CA LYS A 78 -21.26 -7.12 20.57
C LYS A 78 -20.69 -6.67 21.93
N THR A 79 -21.15 -7.26 23.04
CA THR A 79 -20.60 -7.02 24.38
C THR A 79 -19.42 -7.94 24.72
N SER A 80 -19.29 -9.06 24.00
CA SER A 80 -18.15 -9.98 24.10
C SER A 80 -17.12 -9.65 23.03
N SER A 81 -15.96 -9.11 23.43
CA SER A 81 -14.87 -8.80 22.49
C SER A 81 -14.32 -10.04 21.79
N ALA A 82 -14.29 -11.18 22.49
CA ALA A 82 -13.88 -12.47 21.93
C ALA A 82 -14.85 -12.91 20.83
N GLU A 83 -16.15 -12.90 21.12
CA GLU A 83 -17.17 -13.30 20.14
C GLU A 83 -17.22 -12.33 18.96
N LEU A 84 -17.15 -11.02 19.19
CA LEU A 84 -17.11 -10.02 18.13
C LEU A 84 -15.93 -10.23 17.19
N THR A 85 -14.75 -10.57 17.74
CA THR A 85 -13.54 -10.86 16.97
C THR A 85 -13.71 -12.13 16.13
N GLU A 86 -14.25 -13.20 16.71
CA GLU A 86 -14.54 -14.44 15.99
C GLU A 86 -15.56 -14.21 14.87
N ALA A 87 -16.63 -13.49 15.17
CA ALA A 87 -17.71 -13.20 14.24
C ALA A 87 -17.22 -12.40 13.03
N ILE A 88 -16.49 -11.30 13.26
CA ILE A 88 -15.95 -10.48 12.16
C ILE A 88 -14.99 -11.27 11.27
N ASN A 89 -14.12 -12.11 11.85
CA ASN A 89 -13.24 -12.99 11.07
C ASN A 89 -14.00 -14.09 10.32
N SER A 90 -15.23 -14.41 10.73
CA SER A 90 -16.05 -15.47 10.14
C SER A 90 -17.14 -14.96 9.20
N MET A 91 -17.43 -13.65 9.17
CA MET A 91 -18.57 -13.08 8.45
C MET A 91 -18.61 -13.48 6.98
N PHE A 92 -17.48 -13.36 6.26
CA PHE A 92 -17.42 -13.75 4.85
C PHE A 92 -17.80 -15.22 4.65
N LYS A 93 -17.29 -16.12 5.50
CA LYS A 93 -17.64 -17.54 5.47
C LYS A 93 -19.14 -17.75 5.75
N TRP A 94 -19.70 -17.04 6.73
CA TRP A 94 -21.12 -17.14 7.03
C TRP A 94 -22.01 -16.67 5.88
N TYR A 95 -21.66 -15.55 5.24
CA TYR A 95 -22.35 -15.10 4.02
C TYR A 95 -22.18 -16.10 2.85
N ALA A 96 -20.99 -16.65 2.65
CA ALA A 96 -20.73 -17.65 1.61
C ALA A 96 -21.50 -18.96 1.82
N SER A 97 -21.73 -19.34 3.08
CA SER A 97 -22.39 -20.60 3.45
C SER A 97 -23.92 -20.49 3.55
N ALA A 98 -24.45 -19.27 3.52
CA ALA A 98 -25.89 -19.04 3.56
C ALA A 98 -26.57 -19.59 2.30
N THR A 99 -27.75 -20.18 2.48
CA THR A 99 -28.57 -20.68 1.37
C THR A 99 -29.04 -19.54 0.47
N ILE A 100 -29.38 -18.41 1.09
CA ILE A 100 -29.82 -17.19 0.41
C ILE A 100 -29.51 -15.97 1.27
N CYS A 101 -29.05 -14.91 0.63
CA CYS A 101 -28.89 -13.59 1.24
C CYS A 101 -30.03 -12.67 0.81
N TYR A 102 -30.76 -12.11 1.76
CA TYR A 102 -31.76 -11.08 1.52
C TYR A 102 -31.10 -9.72 1.69
N ALA A 103 -30.92 -8.98 0.60
CA ALA A 103 -30.41 -7.62 0.61
C ALA A 103 -31.58 -6.63 0.71
N TYR A 104 -31.72 -5.95 1.85
CA TYR A 104 -32.80 -4.98 2.09
C TYR A 104 -32.33 -3.56 1.82
N LEU A 105 -32.92 -2.91 0.82
CA LEU A 105 -32.65 -1.53 0.40
C LEU A 105 -33.72 -0.62 0.99
N SER A 106 -33.46 -0.11 2.20
CA SER A 106 -34.43 0.73 2.94
C SER A 106 -34.80 2.04 2.26
N ASP A 107 -33.99 2.49 1.30
CA ASP A 107 -34.11 3.76 0.59
C ASP A 107 -34.59 3.60 -0.86
N LEU A 108 -34.92 2.38 -1.28
CA LEU A 108 -35.54 2.11 -2.58
C LEU A 108 -37.05 1.96 -2.41
N ASN A 109 -37.85 2.69 -3.18
CA ASN A 109 -39.31 2.62 -3.15
C ASN A 109 -39.84 1.58 -4.15
N PRO A 110 -41.03 0.98 -3.93
CA PRO A 110 -41.60 -0.02 -4.83
C PRO A 110 -41.72 0.40 -6.30
N GLY A 111 -42.01 1.67 -6.55
CA GLY A 111 -42.14 2.22 -7.91
C GLY A 111 -40.84 2.66 -8.58
N ASP A 112 -39.71 2.67 -7.86
CA ASP A 112 -38.43 3.08 -8.44
C ASP A 112 -37.99 2.08 -9.52
N ARG A 113 -37.29 2.52 -10.55
CA ARG A 113 -36.76 1.59 -11.57
C ARG A 113 -35.42 1.00 -11.08
N ILE A 114 -35.07 -0.22 -11.51
CA ILE A 114 -33.72 -0.77 -11.27
C ILE A 114 -32.78 -0.40 -12.43
N THR A 115 -33.29 -0.40 -13.66
CA THR A 115 -32.58 0.01 -14.88
C THR A 115 -33.24 1.22 -15.52
N GLU A 116 -32.45 2.04 -16.22
CA GLU A 116 -32.94 3.27 -16.89
C GLU A 116 -34.05 2.96 -17.91
N THR A 117 -33.89 1.92 -18.72
CA THR A 117 -34.95 1.39 -19.61
C THR A 117 -35.02 -0.13 -19.52
N ASP A 118 -36.12 -0.74 -19.94
CA ASP A 118 -36.31 -2.20 -19.87
C ASP A 118 -35.34 -2.97 -20.79
N ASN A 119 -34.75 -2.28 -21.77
CA ASN A 119 -33.77 -2.82 -22.72
C ASN A 119 -32.34 -2.37 -22.42
N ASP A 120 -32.16 -1.44 -21.48
CA ASP A 120 -30.85 -0.92 -21.09
C ASP A 120 -30.36 -1.65 -19.83
N ASN A 121 -29.08 -2.00 -19.82
CA ASN A 121 -28.44 -2.66 -18.69
C ASN A 121 -27.76 -1.67 -17.73
N GLN A 122 -27.98 -0.37 -17.93
CA GLN A 122 -27.50 0.67 -17.03
C GLN A 122 -28.38 0.78 -15.78
N PRO A 123 -27.77 0.91 -14.58
CA PRO A 123 -28.52 1.07 -13.34
C PRO A 123 -29.25 2.42 -13.35
N SER A 124 -30.48 2.43 -12.83
CA SER A 124 -31.17 3.68 -12.56
C SER A 124 -30.40 4.49 -11.51
N ARG A 125 -30.60 5.81 -11.53
CA ARG A 125 -30.06 6.67 -10.48
C ARG A 125 -30.47 6.25 -9.07
N GLN A 126 -31.73 5.89 -8.83
CA GLN A 126 -32.23 5.50 -7.51
C GLN A 126 -31.57 4.22 -7.00
N PHE A 127 -31.38 3.23 -7.87
CA PHE A 127 -30.70 2.00 -7.52
C PHE A 127 -29.21 2.25 -7.22
N ALA A 128 -28.54 2.99 -8.10
CA ALA A 128 -27.11 3.31 -7.95
C ALA A 128 -26.81 4.17 -6.71
N GLN A 129 -27.75 5.01 -6.28
CA GLN A 129 -27.60 5.88 -5.11
C GLN A 129 -28.03 5.25 -3.79
N SER A 130 -28.50 3.99 -3.79
CA SER A 130 -28.86 3.31 -2.55
C SER A 130 -27.66 3.25 -1.61
N ARG A 131 -27.90 3.61 -0.34
CA ARG A 131 -26.94 3.51 0.77
C ARG A 131 -26.37 2.11 0.93
N TRP A 132 -27.07 1.09 0.45
CA TRP A 132 -26.58 -0.28 0.50
C TRP A 132 -25.28 -0.45 -0.30
N PHE A 133 -25.13 0.20 -1.46
CA PHE A 133 -23.89 0.11 -2.26
C PHE A 133 -22.71 0.89 -1.68
N THR A 134 -22.98 1.88 -0.83
CA THR A 134 -21.94 2.73 -0.21
C THR A 134 -21.57 2.30 1.20
N ARG A 135 -22.21 1.27 1.79
CA ARG A 135 -21.84 0.75 3.11
C ARG A 135 -20.63 -0.19 2.99
N GLY A 136 -19.64 -0.07 3.88
CA GLY A 136 -18.43 -0.92 3.86
C GLY A 136 -18.73 -2.42 3.92
N TRP A 137 -19.50 -2.84 4.92
CA TRP A 137 -19.80 -4.25 5.16
C TRP A 137 -20.53 -4.94 4.01
N THR A 138 -21.43 -4.25 3.30
CA THR A 138 -22.23 -4.85 2.22
C THR A 138 -21.41 -5.33 1.02
N LEU A 139 -20.12 -4.96 0.91
CA LEU A 139 -19.20 -5.52 -0.09
C LEU A 139 -19.10 -7.05 0.03
N GLN A 140 -18.70 -7.54 1.21
CA GLN A 140 -18.58 -8.99 1.41
C GLN A 140 -19.97 -9.65 1.41
N GLU A 141 -21.02 -8.96 1.84
CA GLU A 141 -22.39 -9.46 1.82
C GLU A 141 -22.96 -9.60 0.39
N LEU A 142 -22.40 -8.85 -0.57
CA LEU A 142 -22.68 -8.98 -1.99
C LEU A 142 -21.90 -10.12 -2.65
N ILE A 143 -20.59 -10.15 -2.39
CA ILE A 143 -19.65 -11.04 -3.09
C ILE A 143 -19.74 -12.47 -2.56
N ALA A 144 -19.72 -12.65 -1.24
CA ALA A 144 -19.55 -13.97 -0.64
C ALA A 144 -20.71 -14.94 -0.94
N PRO A 145 -22.01 -14.57 -0.78
CA PRO A 145 -23.11 -15.49 -1.00
C PRO A 145 -23.23 -15.88 -2.47
N THR A 146 -23.59 -17.13 -2.73
CA THR A 146 -23.92 -17.57 -4.10
C THR A 146 -25.21 -16.88 -4.59
N THR A 147 -26.24 -16.83 -3.74
CA THR A 147 -27.56 -16.27 -4.06
C THR A 147 -27.83 -15.03 -3.22
N VAL A 148 -28.15 -13.92 -3.88
CA VAL A 148 -28.62 -12.68 -3.23
C VAL A 148 -29.90 -12.21 -3.92
N GLU A 149 -30.93 -11.91 -3.14
CA GLU A 149 -32.18 -11.31 -3.60
C GLU A 149 -32.33 -9.90 -3.00
N PHE A 150 -32.62 -8.92 -3.86
CA PHE A 150 -32.73 -7.52 -3.47
C PHE A 150 -34.20 -7.17 -3.24
N TYR A 151 -34.49 -6.56 -2.08
CA TYR A 151 -35.82 -6.17 -1.66
C TYR A 151 -35.89 -4.67 -1.39
N ASP A 152 -36.96 -4.02 -1.85
CA ASP A 152 -37.21 -2.62 -1.54
C ASP A 152 -37.70 -2.40 -0.09
N ARG A 153 -37.96 -1.15 0.26
CA ARG A 153 -38.41 -0.74 1.60
C ARG A 153 -39.74 -1.36 2.06
N GLU A 154 -40.55 -1.90 1.16
CA GLU A 154 -41.80 -2.60 1.45
C GLU A 154 -41.66 -4.14 1.34
N TRP A 155 -40.42 -4.63 1.22
CA TRP A 155 -40.10 -6.05 1.04
C TRP A 155 -40.64 -6.63 -0.28
N GLY A 156 -40.79 -5.78 -1.30
CA GLY A 156 -41.02 -6.20 -2.68
C GLY A 156 -39.73 -6.70 -3.34
N LEU A 157 -39.75 -7.89 -3.94
CA LEU A 157 -38.60 -8.45 -4.66
C LEU A 157 -38.30 -7.60 -5.91
N ARG A 158 -37.04 -7.19 -6.05
CA ARG A 158 -36.56 -6.31 -7.12
C ARG A 158 -35.70 -7.00 -8.15
N GLY A 159 -35.11 -8.13 -7.78
CA GLY A 159 -34.27 -8.96 -8.64
C GLY A 159 -33.23 -9.72 -7.84
N SER A 160 -32.51 -10.59 -8.53
CA SER A 160 -31.40 -11.37 -7.96
C SER A 160 -30.05 -10.81 -8.39
N LYS A 161 -28.97 -11.14 -7.67
CA LYS A 161 -27.59 -10.80 -8.07
C LYS A 161 -27.28 -11.23 -9.49
N THR A 162 -27.67 -12.45 -9.87
CA THR A 162 -27.48 -12.96 -11.24
C THR A 162 -28.30 -12.17 -12.26
N GLY A 163 -29.56 -11.87 -11.97
CA GLY A 163 -30.43 -11.10 -12.87
C GLY A 163 -30.00 -9.63 -13.03
N LEU A 164 -29.40 -9.06 -11.99
CA LEU A 164 -28.96 -7.66 -11.94
C LEU A 164 -27.44 -7.50 -12.12
N CYS A 165 -26.73 -8.55 -12.54
CA CYS A 165 -25.27 -8.61 -12.55
C CYS A 165 -24.61 -7.43 -13.28
N ARG A 166 -25.13 -7.03 -14.45
CA ARG A 166 -24.62 -5.88 -15.21
C ARG A 166 -24.82 -4.54 -14.48
N ALA A 167 -26.03 -4.31 -13.94
CA ALA A 167 -26.34 -3.09 -13.21
C ALA A 167 -25.49 -3.00 -11.93
N ILE A 168 -25.33 -4.09 -11.18
CA ILE A 168 -24.49 -4.16 -9.98
C ILE A 168 -23.02 -3.92 -10.34
N SER A 169 -22.50 -4.55 -11.41
CA SER A 169 -21.14 -4.34 -11.89
C SER A 169 -20.88 -2.88 -12.25
N ALA A 170 -21.83 -2.23 -12.93
CA ALA A 170 -21.74 -0.80 -13.27
C ALA A 170 -21.73 0.11 -12.03
N VAL A 171 -22.50 -0.21 -10.99
CA VAL A 171 -22.53 0.57 -9.73
C VAL A 171 -21.26 0.38 -8.90
N THR A 172 -20.75 -0.86 -8.84
CA THR A 172 -19.74 -1.26 -7.85
C THR A 172 -18.32 -1.39 -8.40
N GLY A 173 -18.16 -1.48 -9.72
CA GLY A 173 -16.90 -1.82 -10.37
C GLY A 173 -16.46 -3.28 -10.17
N ILE A 174 -17.31 -4.13 -9.57
CA ILE A 174 -17.02 -5.56 -9.39
C ILE A 174 -17.17 -6.27 -10.74
N ASP A 175 -16.19 -7.11 -11.07
CA ASP A 175 -16.19 -7.90 -12.29
C ASP A 175 -17.42 -8.83 -12.32
N GLN A 176 -18.12 -8.89 -13.46
CA GLN A 176 -19.31 -9.75 -13.60
C GLN A 176 -19.01 -11.23 -13.33
N GLU A 177 -17.79 -11.66 -13.63
CA GLU A 177 -17.29 -13.01 -13.30
C GLU A 177 -17.37 -13.28 -11.80
N VAL A 178 -16.91 -12.34 -10.96
CA VAL A 178 -16.95 -12.44 -9.49
C VAL A 178 -18.39 -12.39 -8.96
N LEU A 179 -19.26 -11.59 -9.56
CA LEU A 179 -20.67 -11.51 -9.16
C LEU A 179 -21.41 -12.83 -9.44
N ASN A 180 -21.04 -13.53 -10.52
CA ASN A 180 -21.64 -14.81 -10.90
C ASN A 180 -21.00 -16.00 -10.18
N ASP A 181 -19.69 -15.93 -9.89
CA ASP A 181 -18.92 -16.96 -9.19
C ASP A 181 -17.95 -16.30 -8.20
N SER A 182 -18.26 -16.42 -6.90
CA SER A 182 -17.45 -15.81 -5.84
C SER A 182 -16.05 -16.43 -5.72
N SER A 183 -15.82 -17.64 -6.25
CA SER A 183 -14.49 -18.26 -6.25
C SER A 183 -13.48 -17.53 -7.14
N ALA A 184 -13.96 -16.80 -8.16
CA ALA A 184 -13.12 -15.98 -9.03
C ALA A 184 -12.44 -14.82 -8.29
N LEU A 185 -12.95 -14.42 -7.11
CA LEU A 185 -12.42 -13.35 -6.26
C LEU A 185 -10.90 -13.43 -6.08
N PHE A 186 -10.37 -14.61 -5.80
CA PHE A 186 -8.95 -14.78 -5.44
C PHE A 186 -8.01 -14.74 -6.65
N GLY A 187 -8.54 -14.80 -7.87
CA GLY A 187 -7.80 -14.52 -9.09
C GLY A 187 -7.72 -13.03 -9.43
N VAL A 188 -8.45 -12.18 -8.71
CA VAL A 188 -8.49 -10.73 -8.97
C VAL A 188 -7.32 -10.03 -8.29
N PRO A 189 -6.62 -9.12 -8.99
CA PRO A 189 -5.50 -8.38 -8.42
C PRO A 189 -5.91 -7.56 -7.18
N ILE A 190 -5.01 -7.42 -6.22
CA ILE A 190 -5.25 -6.71 -4.96
C ILE A 190 -5.77 -5.29 -5.22
N ALA A 191 -5.14 -4.55 -6.14
CA ALA A 191 -5.52 -3.16 -6.41
C ALA A 191 -6.98 -3.04 -6.87
N ARG A 192 -7.44 -3.98 -7.71
CA ARG A 192 -8.82 -4.01 -8.19
C ARG A 192 -9.78 -4.37 -7.07
N ARG A 193 -9.45 -5.37 -6.24
CA ARG A 193 -10.24 -5.69 -5.03
C ARG A 193 -10.37 -4.49 -4.09
N MET A 194 -9.28 -3.76 -3.87
CA MET A 194 -9.28 -2.51 -3.08
C MET A 194 -10.17 -1.43 -3.70
N SER A 195 -10.15 -1.29 -5.02
CA SER A 195 -10.95 -0.29 -5.73
C SER A 195 -12.46 -0.42 -5.50
N TRP A 196 -12.96 -1.65 -5.28
CA TRP A 196 -14.38 -1.87 -4.97
C TRP A 196 -14.79 -1.16 -3.66
N ALA A 197 -13.87 -1.01 -2.71
CA ALA A 197 -14.13 -0.34 -1.45
C ALA A 197 -13.87 1.18 -1.48
N ALA A 198 -13.40 1.73 -2.60
CA ALA A 198 -12.93 3.12 -2.68
C ALA A 198 -13.99 4.17 -2.34
N THR A 199 -15.26 3.91 -2.67
CA THR A 199 -16.40 4.80 -2.43
C THR A 199 -17.24 4.40 -1.21
N ARG A 200 -16.84 3.35 -0.49
CA ARG A 200 -17.60 2.80 0.63
C ARG A 200 -17.24 3.50 1.95
N GLN A 201 -18.22 3.55 2.85
CA GLN A 201 -18.15 4.27 4.11
C GLN A 201 -18.54 3.36 5.29
N THR A 202 -17.89 3.59 6.42
CA THR A 202 -18.14 2.89 7.68
C THR A 202 -18.39 3.88 8.81
N THR A 203 -19.07 3.41 9.87
CA THR A 203 -19.38 4.26 11.03
C THR A 203 -18.15 4.41 11.94
N ARG A 204 -17.47 3.30 12.22
CA ARG A 204 -16.14 3.31 12.85
C ARG A 204 -15.09 3.31 11.77
N LEU A 205 -14.00 4.06 11.99
CA LEU A 205 -12.93 4.18 11.00
C LEU A 205 -12.28 2.82 10.73
N GLU A 206 -12.10 2.00 11.77
CA GLU A 206 -11.46 0.69 11.68
C GLU A 206 -12.26 -0.32 10.85
N ASP A 207 -13.59 -0.18 10.83
CA ASP A 207 -14.47 -1.09 10.09
C ASP A 207 -14.20 -1.05 8.57
N ILE A 208 -13.55 0.00 8.04
CA ILE A 208 -13.15 0.02 6.62
C ILE A 208 -12.16 -1.10 6.32
N ALA A 209 -11.30 -1.45 7.29
CA ALA A 209 -10.37 -2.57 7.18
C ALA A 209 -11.06 -3.89 7.49
N TYR A 210 -11.83 -3.93 8.59
CA TYR A 210 -12.49 -5.17 9.04
C TYR A 210 -13.56 -5.68 8.06
N SER A 211 -14.22 -4.79 7.32
CA SER A 211 -15.17 -5.19 6.27
C SER A 211 -14.51 -5.84 5.05
N LEU A 212 -13.18 -5.82 4.95
CA LEU A 212 -12.41 -6.35 3.83
C LEU A 212 -11.68 -7.67 4.13
N LEU A 213 -11.72 -8.17 5.37
CA LEU A 213 -10.96 -9.36 5.77
C LEU A 213 -11.21 -10.56 4.86
N GLY A 214 -12.48 -10.88 4.59
CA GLY A 214 -12.82 -11.99 3.68
C GLY A 214 -12.59 -11.72 2.19
N ILE A 215 -12.53 -10.45 1.78
CA ILE A 215 -12.18 -10.06 0.39
C ILE A 215 -10.71 -10.39 0.10
N PHE A 216 -9.88 -10.33 1.14
CA PHE A 216 -8.44 -10.60 1.05
C PHE A 216 -8.00 -11.92 1.69
N ASP A 217 -8.93 -12.69 2.25
CA ASP A 217 -8.67 -13.95 2.98
C ASP A 217 -7.61 -13.80 4.08
N VAL A 218 -7.80 -12.80 4.95
CA VAL A 218 -6.90 -12.53 6.07
C VAL A 218 -7.63 -12.55 7.41
N ASN A 219 -6.90 -12.85 8.47
CA ASN A 219 -7.39 -12.75 9.84
C ASN A 219 -6.53 -11.79 10.67
N MET A 220 -7.17 -10.95 11.47
CA MET A 220 -6.48 -10.06 12.39
C MET A 220 -7.32 -9.73 13.63
N PRO A 221 -6.70 -9.33 14.76
CA PRO A 221 -7.43 -8.86 15.94
C PRO A 221 -8.17 -7.53 15.71
N MET A 222 -9.38 -7.42 16.27
CA MET A 222 -10.20 -6.20 16.23
C MET A 222 -9.79 -5.25 17.36
N LEU A 223 -9.06 -4.19 17.02
CA LEU A 223 -8.58 -3.16 17.94
C LEU A 223 -9.30 -1.83 17.71
N TYR A 224 -10.54 -1.73 18.19
CA TYR A 224 -11.30 -0.47 18.12
C TYR A 224 -10.61 0.64 18.93
N GLY A 225 -10.39 1.80 18.30
CA GLY A 225 -9.64 2.94 18.84
C GLY A 225 -8.29 3.17 18.16
N GLU A 226 -7.86 2.29 17.24
CA GLU A 226 -6.61 2.48 16.49
C GLU A 226 -6.74 3.41 15.27
N GLY A 227 -7.96 3.74 14.86
CA GLY A 227 -8.27 4.63 13.74
C GLY A 227 -7.75 4.09 12.40
N GLU A 228 -7.15 4.96 11.59
CA GLU A 228 -6.65 4.63 10.24
C GLU A 228 -5.55 3.54 10.24
N LYS A 229 -4.94 3.25 11.39
CA LYS A 229 -3.94 2.18 11.52
C LYS A 229 -4.50 0.79 11.21
N ALA A 230 -5.81 0.59 11.37
CA ALA A 230 -6.45 -0.68 11.02
C ALA A 230 -6.26 -1.03 9.53
N PHE A 231 -6.35 -0.04 8.62
CA PHE A 231 -6.16 -0.25 7.19
C PHE A 231 -4.69 -0.49 6.81
N ILE A 232 -3.75 0.09 7.56
CA ILE A 232 -2.33 -0.23 7.44
C ILE A 232 -2.08 -1.69 7.84
N ARG A 233 -2.63 -2.14 8.97
CA ARG A 233 -2.51 -3.53 9.43
C ARG A 233 -3.13 -4.52 8.45
N LEU A 234 -4.28 -4.18 7.83
CA LEU A 234 -4.87 -5.01 6.77
C LEU A 234 -3.85 -5.25 5.64
N GLN A 235 -3.21 -4.21 5.15
CA GLN A 235 -2.19 -4.35 4.09
C GLN A 235 -0.97 -5.14 4.58
N GLU A 236 -0.59 -5.02 5.85
CA GLU A 236 0.49 -5.83 6.44
C GLU A 236 0.13 -7.32 6.50
N GLU A 237 -1.11 -7.67 6.82
CA GLU A 237 -1.58 -9.06 6.75
C GLU A 237 -1.59 -9.58 5.32
N ILE A 238 -2.05 -8.77 4.35
CA ILE A 238 -2.05 -9.13 2.93
C ILE A 238 -0.63 -9.42 2.41
N VAL A 239 0.36 -8.62 2.84
CA VAL A 239 1.78 -8.80 2.44
C VAL A 239 2.35 -10.12 2.91
N LYS A 240 1.85 -10.72 3.99
CA LYS A 240 2.40 -11.99 4.51
C LYS A 240 2.21 -13.16 3.55
N ASP A 241 1.12 -13.15 2.79
CA ASP A 241 0.68 -14.29 1.98
C ASP A 241 0.53 -13.95 0.49
N SER A 242 1.03 -12.78 0.04
CA SER A 242 0.91 -12.34 -1.36
C SER A 242 2.15 -11.65 -1.92
N ASN A 243 2.54 -12.04 -3.13
CA ASN A 243 3.56 -11.38 -3.95
C ASN A 243 2.94 -10.46 -5.03
N ASP A 244 1.67 -10.07 -4.88
CA ASP A 244 0.99 -9.17 -5.83
C ASP A 244 1.36 -7.70 -5.59
N LEU A 245 2.30 -7.22 -6.41
CA LEU A 245 2.78 -5.83 -6.40
C LEU A 245 1.72 -4.80 -6.75
N THR A 246 0.54 -5.19 -7.28
CA THR A 246 -0.56 -4.25 -7.49
C THR A 246 -1.05 -3.63 -6.18
N LEU A 247 -0.79 -4.25 -5.02
CA LEU A 247 -1.02 -3.66 -3.71
C LEU A 247 -0.42 -2.24 -3.57
N PHE A 248 0.68 -1.95 -4.26
CA PHE A 248 1.36 -0.65 -4.19
C PHE A 248 0.90 0.33 -5.28
N ALA A 249 -0.03 -0.05 -6.16
CA ALA A 249 -0.53 0.75 -7.29
C ALA A 249 -1.71 1.67 -6.91
N TRP A 250 -1.58 2.36 -5.78
CA TRP A 250 -2.53 3.37 -5.30
C TRP A 250 -2.07 4.79 -5.66
N GLN A 251 -2.96 5.77 -5.63
CA GLN A 251 -2.66 7.20 -5.82
C GLN A 251 -3.24 7.99 -4.65
N ALA A 252 -2.42 8.83 -4.02
CA ALA A 252 -2.90 9.72 -2.96
C ALA A 252 -3.95 10.69 -3.52
N MET A 253 -5.03 10.87 -2.76
CA MET A 253 -6.04 11.88 -3.07
C MET A 253 -5.42 13.28 -2.90
N GLU A 254 -5.66 14.17 -3.85
CA GLU A 254 -5.39 15.59 -3.64
C GLU A 254 -6.26 16.09 -2.48
N ALA A 255 -5.69 16.91 -1.61
CA ALA A 255 -6.47 17.54 -0.54
C ALA A 255 -7.50 18.45 -1.20
N ASN A 256 -8.76 18.02 -1.24
CA ASN A 256 -9.85 18.90 -1.62
C ASN A 256 -9.86 20.08 -0.63
N ASP A 257 -9.80 21.30 -1.15
CA ASP A 257 -9.90 22.55 -0.39
C ASP A 257 -11.36 22.77 0.05
N ASP A 258 -11.93 21.83 0.80
CA ASP A 258 -13.32 21.87 1.25
C ASP A 258 -13.51 22.67 2.55
N GLY A 259 -12.47 23.37 2.99
CA GLY A 259 -12.52 24.41 4.03
C GLY A 259 -12.93 23.92 5.44
N ARG A 260 -13.12 22.61 5.64
CA ARG A 260 -13.60 22.02 6.90
C ARG A 260 -12.51 21.34 7.73
N SER A 261 -11.33 21.12 7.16
CA SER A 261 -10.16 20.61 7.89
C SER A 261 -9.01 21.62 7.81
N PRO A 262 -8.44 22.05 8.94
CA PRO A 262 -7.29 22.94 8.88
C PRO A 262 -6.09 22.17 8.30
N SER A 263 -5.61 22.64 7.15
CA SER A 263 -4.20 22.58 6.75
C SER A 263 -3.51 21.20 6.72
N SER A 264 -3.85 20.32 5.76
CA SER A 264 -2.88 19.30 5.32
C SER A 264 -2.35 19.67 3.95
N VAL A 265 -1.23 20.42 3.91
CA VAL A 265 -0.40 20.53 2.71
C VAL A 265 -0.13 19.09 2.22
N PRO A 266 -0.40 18.76 0.95
CA PRO A 266 -0.09 17.44 0.40
C PRO A 266 1.35 17.06 0.74
N LEU A 267 1.54 15.88 1.32
CA LEU A 267 2.89 15.40 1.64
C LEU A 267 3.61 15.08 0.34
N LYS A 268 4.78 15.73 0.14
CA LYS A 268 5.66 15.42 -0.98
C LYS A 268 6.02 13.92 -1.01
N TYR A 269 6.32 13.36 0.16
CA TYR A 269 6.63 11.94 0.32
C TYR A 269 5.62 11.20 1.18
N ARG A 270 5.39 9.94 0.85
CA ARG A 270 4.54 9.02 1.62
C ARG A 270 5.26 7.72 1.92
N GLY A 271 4.73 6.99 2.88
CA GLY A 271 5.07 5.59 3.06
C GLY A 271 4.57 4.73 1.89
N ILE A 272 5.04 3.49 1.81
CA ILE A 272 4.68 2.55 0.73
C ILE A 272 3.21 2.07 0.78
N LEU A 273 2.59 2.08 1.96
CA LEU A 273 1.22 1.61 2.16
C LEU A 273 0.20 2.76 2.04
N ALA A 274 -0.96 2.44 1.45
CA ALA A 274 -2.07 3.37 1.30
C ALA A 274 -2.72 3.69 2.67
N LYS A 275 -3.35 4.86 2.80
CA LYS A 275 -4.08 5.25 4.02
C LYS A 275 -5.53 4.79 4.02
N SER A 276 -6.13 4.57 2.85
CA SER A 276 -7.51 4.14 2.71
C SER A 276 -7.74 3.45 1.37
N PRO A 277 -8.81 2.64 1.21
CA PRO A 277 -9.16 2.08 -0.09
C PRO A 277 -9.54 3.15 -1.13
N ALA A 278 -9.87 4.38 -0.70
CA ALA A 278 -10.16 5.47 -1.62
C ALA A 278 -8.97 5.76 -2.55
N GLU A 279 -7.73 5.62 -2.07
CA GLU A 279 -6.51 5.79 -2.88
C GLU A 279 -6.39 4.75 -4.02
N PHE A 280 -7.29 3.75 -4.09
CA PHE A 280 -7.39 2.78 -5.19
C PHE A 280 -8.55 3.07 -6.15
N ALA A 281 -9.20 4.24 -6.10
CA ALA A 281 -10.36 4.56 -6.94
C ALA A 281 -10.11 4.35 -8.46
N ASN A 282 -8.88 4.59 -8.92
CA ASN A 282 -8.49 4.44 -10.33
C ASN A 282 -7.92 3.04 -10.67
N ALA A 283 -7.86 2.12 -9.69
CA ALA A 283 -7.23 0.82 -9.86
C ALA A 283 -8.13 -0.27 -10.44
N GLY A 284 -9.40 0.04 -10.74
CA GLY A 284 -10.41 -0.93 -11.18
C GLY A 284 -10.05 -1.72 -12.44
N ASN A 285 -9.18 -1.18 -13.31
CA ASN A 285 -8.76 -1.84 -14.55
C ASN A 285 -7.36 -2.47 -14.49
N ILE A 286 -6.61 -2.28 -13.39
CA ILE A 286 -5.23 -2.75 -13.27
C ILE A 286 -5.17 -4.26 -13.39
N VAL A 287 -4.17 -4.75 -14.14
CA VAL A 287 -3.88 -6.18 -14.31
C VAL A 287 -2.39 -6.45 -14.11
N PRO A 288 -2.00 -7.58 -13.50
CA PRO A 288 -0.60 -7.99 -13.46
C PRO A 288 -0.13 -8.43 -14.86
N ARG A 289 1.16 -8.27 -15.14
CA ARG A 289 1.79 -8.67 -16.40
C ARG A 289 2.07 -10.16 -16.48
N SER A 290 2.40 -10.74 -15.34
CA SER A 290 2.63 -12.17 -15.15
C SER A 290 1.93 -12.63 -13.89
N ASP A 291 1.89 -13.94 -13.68
CA ASP A 291 1.37 -14.51 -12.45
C ASP A 291 2.16 -13.96 -11.24
N PRO A 292 1.49 -13.31 -10.27
CA PRO A 292 2.13 -12.72 -9.10
C PRO A 292 2.95 -13.69 -8.26
N ARG A 293 2.67 -15.00 -8.33
CA ARG A 293 3.41 -16.03 -7.58
C ARG A 293 4.88 -16.13 -7.98
N PHE A 294 5.24 -15.64 -9.18
CA PHE A 294 6.62 -15.59 -9.66
C PHE A 294 7.28 -14.22 -9.49
N ASN A 295 6.60 -13.24 -8.89
CA ASN A 295 7.25 -12.00 -8.49
C ASN A 295 8.25 -12.27 -7.36
N GLU A 296 9.25 -11.39 -7.24
CA GLU A 296 10.21 -11.39 -6.13
C GLU A 296 9.49 -11.31 -4.78
N GLU A 297 10.03 -12.01 -3.78
CA GLU A 297 9.50 -11.94 -2.42
C GLU A 297 9.67 -10.53 -1.83
N PHE A 298 8.70 -10.11 -1.03
CA PHE A 298 8.80 -8.91 -0.24
C PHE A 298 8.18 -9.08 1.14
N ALA A 299 8.66 -8.29 2.10
CA ALA A 299 8.18 -8.35 3.47
C ALA A 299 8.15 -6.97 4.12
N ILE A 300 7.19 -6.73 5.00
CA ILE A 300 7.20 -5.55 5.87
C ILE A 300 8.14 -5.79 7.05
N THR A 301 9.15 -4.93 7.19
CA THR A 301 10.13 -4.92 8.28
C THR A 301 10.01 -3.64 9.10
N ASN A 302 10.80 -3.51 10.17
CA ASN A 302 10.91 -2.25 10.92
C ASN A 302 11.52 -1.09 10.10
N LYS A 303 12.21 -1.38 8.98
CA LYS A 303 12.65 -0.36 8.00
C LYS A 303 11.60 -0.02 6.94
N GLY A 304 10.52 -0.79 6.87
CA GLY A 304 9.49 -0.71 5.83
C GLY A 304 9.50 -1.91 4.90
N LEU A 305 8.99 -1.75 3.66
CA LEU A 305 8.95 -2.83 2.67
C LEU A 305 10.37 -3.19 2.24
N ARG A 306 10.81 -4.41 2.51
CA ARG A 306 12.03 -5.00 1.98
C ARG A 306 11.67 -5.79 0.72
N ILE A 307 12.33 -5.50 -0.40
CA ILE A 307 12.13 -6.21 -1.66
C ILE A 307 13.46 -6.30 -2.42
N ASN A 308 13.67 -7.40 -3.14
CA ASN A 308 14.75 -7.48 -4.12
C ASN A 308 14.24 -6.91 -5.46
N ALA A 309 14.72 -5.74 -5.86
CA ALA A 309 14.21 -5.07 -7.05
C ALA A 309 15.28 -4.23 -7.75
N GLY A 310 15.14 -4.13 -9.07
CA GLY A 310 15.81 -3.11 -9.86
C GLY A 310 15.05 -1.79 -9.76
N VAL A 311 15.75 -0.70 -9.45
CA VAL A 311 15.19 0.65 -9.47
C VAL A 311 15.75 1.37 -10.68
N ALA A 312 14.87 1.74 -11.60
CA ALA A 312 15.24 2.46 -12.80
C ALA A 312 15.42 3.95 -12.50
N ILE A 313 16.11 4.65 -13.40
CA ILE A 313 16.18 6.11 -13.41
C ILE A 313 15.47 6.57 -14.69
N GLY A 314 14.38 7.33 -14.54
CA GLY A 314 13.65 7.92 -15.67
C GLY A 314 14.41 9.08 -16.30
N ASP A 315 13.90 9.57 -17.44
CA ASP A 315 14.54 10.66 -18.21
C ASP A 315 14.70 11.97 -17.41
N THR A 316 13.83 12.18 -16.44
CA THR A 316 13.82 13.32 -15.50
C THR A 316 14.71 13.11 -14.27
N GLY A 317 15.42 11.97 -14.18
CA GLY A 317 16.24 11.60 -13.03
C GLY A 317 15.46 10.96 -11.86
N ASP A 318 14.15 10.76 -12.02
CA ASP A 318 13.31 10.14 -11.00
C ASP A 318 13.62 8.63 -10.84
N TYR A 319 13.71 8.14 -9.61
CA TYR A 319 13.81 6.70 -9.37
C TYR A 319 12.44 6.04 -9.53
N ILE A 320 12.36 4.96 -10.30
CA ILE A 320 11.10 4.27 -10.60
C ILE A 320 11.23 2.79 -10.24
N LEU A 321 10.31 2.30 -9.40
CA LEU A 321 10.12 0.87 -9.15
C LEU A 321 8.95 0.37 -9.98
N SER A 322 9.20 -0.59 -10.88
CA SER A 322 8.15 -1.29 -11.63
C SER A 322 7.31 -2.17 -10.69
N LEU A 323 5.99 -2.13 -10.85
CA LEU A 323 5.05 -2.98 -10.12
C LEU A 323 4.60 -4.21 -10.92
N ASN A 324 5.25 -4.49 -12.06
CA ASN A 324 4.95 -5.64 -12.93
C ASN A 324 3.45 -5.74 -13.28
N CYS A 325 2.79 -4.61 -13.50
CA CYS A 325 1.36 -4.53 -13.79
C CYS A 325 1.09 -3.43 -14.82
N SER A 326 -0.13 -3.40 -15.36
CA SER A 326 -0.54 -2.52 -16.45
C SER A 326 -1.87 -1.83 -16.14
N PRO A 327 -2.12 -0.61 -16.68
CA PRO A 327 -3.37 0.10 -16.44
C PRO A 327 -4.62 -0.62 -16.97
N SER A 328 -4.44 -1.49 -17.97
CA SER A 328 -5.52 -2.31 -18.53
C SER A 328 -4.96 -3.54 -19.26
N LYS A 329 -5.83 -4.52 -19.51
CA LYS A 329 -5.48 -5.77 -20.23
C LYS A 329 -4.83 -5.56 -21.60
N HIS A 330 -5.15 -4.46 -22.27
CA HIS A 330 -4.67 -4.17 -23.63
C HIS A 330 -3.54 -3.14 -23.68
N SER A 331 -3.21 -2.52 -22.53
CA SER A 331 -2.15 -1.51 -22.49
C SER A 331 -0.77 -2.16 -22.61
N LYS A 332 0.13 -1.52 -23.37
CA LYS A 332 1.55 -1.87 -23.43
C LYS A 332 2.40 -1.14 -22.39
N GLN A 333 1.79 -0.25 -21.61
CA GLN A 333 2.46 0.51 -20.55
C GLN A 333 2.52 -0.31 -19.27
N ASP A 334 3.65 -0.19 -18.58
CA ASP A 334 3.86 -0.79 -17.26
C ASP A 334 3.75 0.28 -16.19
N ILE A 335 3.05 -0.05 -15.12
CA ILE A 335 2.88 0.81 -13.95
C ILE A 335 4.14 0.70 -13.09
N GLY A 336 4.66 1.85 -12.69
CA GLY A 336 5.67 1.99 -11.65
C GLY A 336 5.29 3.03 -10.61
N ILE A 337 6.03 3.05 -9.51
CA ILE A 337 5.95 4.09 -8.48
C ILE A 337 7.23 4.91 -8.47
N TYR A 338 7.08 6.21 -8.25
CA TYR A 338 8.21 7.11 -8.05
C TYR A 338 8.78 6.92 -6.64
N LEU A 339 10.09 6.89 -6.57
CA LEU A 339 10.85 6.74 -5.34
C LEU A 339 11.81 7.90 -5.17
N HIS A 340 12.06 8.25 -3.91
CA HIS A 340 13.11 9.17 -3.53
C HIS A 340 14.07 8.49 -2.56
N GLN A 341 15.34 8.41 -2.92
CA GLN A 341 16.36 7.76 -2.09
C GLN A 341 16.80 8.69 -0.96
N HIS A 342 16.65 8.26 0.30
CA HIS A 342 17.06 8.99 1.51
C HIS A 342 17.95 8.16 2.45
N GLY A 343 18.40 7.00 1.99
CA GLY A 343 19.51 6.24 2.57
C GLY A 343 20.09 5.27 1.53
N ALA A 344 21.25 4.67 1.81
CA ALA A 344 22.01 3.87 0.85
C ALA A 344 21.16 2.85 0.05
N SER A 345 20.22 2.18 0.71
CA SER A 345 19.22 1.31 0.07
C SER A 345 17.81 1.60 0.59
N LEU A 346 17.57 2.82 1.08
CA LEU A 346 16.31 3.23 1.68
C LEU A 346 15.67 4.34 0.86
N TYR A 347 14.41 4.11 0.51
CA TYR A 347 13.61 4.97 -0.35
C TYR A 347 12.33 5.37 0.36
N ALA A 348 11.76 6.50 -0.05
CA ALA A 348 10.40 6.92 0.26
C ALA A 348 9.58 6.89 -1.04
N ARG A 349 8.26 6.74 -0.93
CA ARG A 349 7.40 6.94 -2.10
C ARG A 349 7.33 8.43 -2.39
N ASP A 350 7.73 8.80 -3.59
CA ASP A 350 7.65 10.16 -4.13
C ASP A 350 6.41 10.29 -5.02
N LYS A 351 5.99 11.54 -5.26
CA LYS A 351 4.84 11.89 -6.10
C LYS A 351 3.66 10.94 -5.85
N PRO A 352 3.18 10.79 -4.61
CA PRO A 352 2.25 9.73 -4.24
C PRO A 352 0.91 9.80 -4.99
N GLN A 353 0.56 10.96 -5.57
CA GLN A 353 -0.58 11.17 -6.45
C GLN A 353 -0.40 10.57 -7.86
N ASP A 354 0.82 10.25 -8.25
CA ASP A 354 1.18 9.82 -9.61
C ASP A 354 1.63 8.35 -9.64
N LEU A 355 1.39 7.71 -10.79
CA LEU A 355 1.97 6.42 -11.17
C LEU A 355 2.74 6.64 -12.47
N SER A 356 3.94 6.07 -12.56
CA SER A 356 4.71 6.08 -13.81
C SER A 356 4.09 5.09 -14.80
N THR A 357 4.04 5.46 -16.08
CA THR A 357 3.64 4.55 -17.18
C THR A 357 4.78 4.24 -18.16
N ASP A 358 6.01 4.67 -17.82
CA ASP A 358 7.23 4.51 -18.62
C ASP A 358 7.95 3.17 -18.36
N GLY A 359 7.28 2.25 -17.66
CA GLY A 359 7.90 1.06 -17.07
C GLY A 359 8.65 0.08 -18.01
N PRO A 360 8.32 -0.09 -19.30
CA PRO A 360 9.06 -1.03 -20.16
C PRO A 360 10.52 -0.62 -20.42
N ALA A 361 10.80 0.69 -20.52
CA ALA A 361 12.16 1.20 -20.69
C ALA A 361 12.92 1.20 -19.35
N ALA A 362 12.22 1.53 -18.27
CA ALA A 362 12.74 1.56 -16.91
C ALA A 362 13.18 0.16 -16.41
N ALA A 363 12.35 -0.88 -16.54
CA ALA A 363 12.67 -2.23 -16.05
C ALA A 363 13.85 -2.87 -16.81
N ALA A 364 13.98 -2.62 -18.12
CA ALA A 364 15.11 -3.10 -18.93
C ALA A 364 16.41 -2.31 -18.68
N ALA A 365 16.29 -1.04 -18.24
CA ALA A 365 17.42 -0.18 -17.90
C ALA A 365 17.82 -0.27 -16.41
N ALA A 366 17.02 -0.92 -15.58
CA ALA A 366 17.31 -1.05 -14.15
C ALA A 366 18.58 -1.90 -13.95
N PRO A 367 19.54 -1.44 -13.13
CA PRO A 367 20.69 -2.25 -12.76
C PRO A 367 20.24 -3.55 -12.07
N TYR A 368 21.11 -4.57 -12.08
CA TYR A 368 20.86 -5.87 -11.47
C TYR A 368 20.10 -5.75 -10.13
N PRO A 369 19.05 -6.57 -9.91
CA PRO A 369 18.18 -6.43 -8.75
C PRO A 369 19.00 -6.51 -7.46
N LYS A 370 18.71 -5.60 -6.53
CA LYS A 370 19.32 -5.54 -5.20
C LYS A 370 18.24 -5.42 -4.13
N THR A 371 18.58 -5.82 -2.91
CA THR A 371 17.70 -5.59 -1.75
C THR A 371 17.60 -4.10 -1.46
N ILE A 372 16.39 -3.56 -1.58
CA ILE A 372 16.05 -2.20 -1.19
C ILE A 372 14.99 -2.20 -0.08
N TYR A 373 14.84 -1.05 0.55
CA TYR A 373 13.82 -0.78 1.55
C TYR A 373 13.00 0.44 1.13
N ILE A 374 11.68 0.39 1.27
CA ILE A 374 10.80 1.55 1.10
C ILE A 374 10.11 1.83 2.42
N THR A 375 10.30 3.05 2.96
CA THR A 375 9.79 3.47 4.25
C THR A 375 8.28 3.22 4.35
N LYS A 376 7.83 2.60 5.45
CA LYS A 376 6.41 2.33 5.68
C LYS A 376 5.62 3.54 6.17
N ASN A 377 6.22 4.38 7.02
CA ASN A 377 5.50 5.45 7.69
C ASN A 377 6.20 6.79 7.50
N ILE A 378 5.54 7.68 6.76
CA ILE A 378 5.87 9.11 6.65
C ILE A 378 4.57 9.83 6.99
N ALA A 379 4.44 10.23 8.25
CA ALA A 379 3.15 10.58 8.84
C ALA A 379 2.79 12.06 8.65
N ASN A 380 3.79 12.93 8.56
CA ASN A 380 3.60 14.38 8.60
C ASN A 380 4.68 15.13 7.80
N SER A 381 4.47 16.44 7.64
CA SER A 381 5.36 17.34 6.91
C SER A 381 6.78 17.36 7.47
N VAL A 382 6.97 17.19 8.78
CA VAL A 382 8.31 17.11 9.41
C VAL A 382 9.04 15.85 8.95
N THR A 383 8.39 14.69 9.01
CA THR A 383 8.98 13.43 8.52
C THR A 383 9.14 13.40 7.00
N SER A 384 8.32 14.15 6.26
CA SER A 384 8.50 14.34 4.82
C SER A 384 9.72 15.23 4.55
N ALA A 385 9.89 16.33 5.29
CA ALA A 385 11.03 17.23 5.14
C ALA A 385 12.36 16.55 5.51
N SER A 386 12.36 15.59 6.44
CA SER A 386 13.57 14.83 6.76
C SER A 386 14.02 13.89 5.64
N VAL A 387 13.12 13.48 4.73
CA VAL A 387 13.48 12.65 3.56
C VAL A 387 14.34 13.45 2.60
N ASP A 388 13.92 14.69 2.33
CA ASP A 388 14.73 15.66 1.62
C ASP A 388 16.07 15.78 2.37
N GLN A 389 16.05 16.26 3.64
CA GLN A 389 17.27 16.59 4.38
C GLN A 389 18.34 15.48 4.47
N ALA A 390 17.96 14.22 4.28
CA ALA A 390 18.90 13.12 4.27
C ALA A 390 19.92 13.18 3.12
N ARG A 391 19.59 13.89 2.03
CA ARG A 391 20.49 14.10 0.88
C ARG A 391 21.31 15.38 1.01
N HIS A 392 20.98 16.29 1.94
CA HIS A 392 21.78 17.48 2.18
C HIS A 392 23.22 17.10 2.46
N HIS A 393 24.11 17.71 1.68
CA HIS A 393 25.54 17.46 1.76
C HIS A 393 25.93 16.01 1.41
N ALA A 394 25.13 15.28 0.64
CA ALA A 394 25.59 14.01 0.09
C ALA A 394 26.86 14.21 -0.77
N ILE A 395 27.72 13.18 -0.84
CA ILE A 395 28.96 13.24 -1.62
C ILE A 395 28.88 12.27 -2.80
N ARG A 396 28.78 12.80 -4.01
CA ARG A 396 28.69 12.04 -5.27
C ARG A 396 30.06 11.93 -5.93
N TYR A 397 30.42 10.76 -6.41
CA TYR A 397 31.59 10.54 -7.26
C TYR A 397 31.13 10.49 -8.73
N ARG A 398 31.51 11.51 -9.51
CA ARG A 398 30.95 11.77 -10.83
C ARG A 398 31.95 11.47 -11.94
N HIS A 399 32.78 12.45 -12.31
CA HIS A 399 33.70 12.32 -13.45
C HIS A 399 34.99 11.62 -13.05
N GLY A 400 35.52 10.79 -13.95
CA GLY A 400 36.71 9.97 -13.71
C GLY A 400 36.42 8.63 -13.02
N PHE A 401 35.16 8.40 -12.62
CA PHE A 401 34.71 7.15 -12.00
C PHE A 401 33.93 6.26 -12.97
N GLU A 402 33.74 6.68 -14.22
CA GLU A 402 33.01 5.92 -15.24
C GLU A 402 33.80 4.70 -15.74
N ASN A 403 35.13 4.83 -15.84
CA ASN A 403 36.02 3.82 -16.42
C ASN A 403 36.94 3.20 -15.36
N GLY A 404 36.43 2.19 -14.65
CA GLY A 404 37.15 1.48 -13.61
C GLY A 404 36.24 0.58 -12.77
N SER A 405 36.85 -0.13 -11.82
CA SER A 405 36.16 -1.02 -10.89
C SER A 405 36.07 -0.40 -9.50
N PHE A 406 34.86 -0.28 -8.97
CA PHE A 406 34.63 -0.05 -7.55
C PHE A 406 35.10 -1.27 -6.74
N ILE A 407 35.79 -1.03 -5.62
CA ILE A 407 36.29 -2.10 -4.75
C ILE A 407 35.57 -2.11 -3.41
N ASP A 408 35.57 -0.99 -2.68
CA ASP A 408 34.92 -0.87 -1.36
C ASP A 408 34.67 0.61 -1.03
N ALA A 409 33.73 0.87 -0.13
CA ALA A 409 33.47 2.20 0.43
C ALA A 409 33.12 2.08 1.91
N ARG A 410 33.63 3.01 2.72
CA ARG A 410 33.30 3.09 4.16
C ARG A 410 32.87 4.50 4.54
N PRO A 411 31.83 4.66 5.39
CA PRO A 411 30.95 3.60 5.90
C PRO A 411 30.09 2.99 4.80
N ASP A 412 30.07 1.67 4.69
CA ASP A 412 29.36 0.92 3.64
C ASP A 412 27.84 1.10 3.75
N ASN A 413 27.32 1.25 4.97
CA ASN A 413 25.92 1.53 5.26
C ASN A 413 25.42 2.90 4.76
N LEU A 414 26.32 3.80 4.37
CA LEU A 414 26.00 5.12 3.80
C LEU A 414 26.30 5.20 2.29
N TRP A 415 26.94 4.17 1.73
CA TRP A 415 27.33 4.14 0.33
C TRP A 415 26.25 3.50 -0.55
N ASP A 416 25.82 4.21 -1.59
CA ASP A 416 25.09 3.63 -2.70
C ASP A 416 26.01 3.46 -3.91
N ASN A 417 26.31 2.22 -4.25
CA ASN A 417 27.19 1.88 -5.36
C ASN A 417 26.61 2.25 -6.74
N ALA A 418 25.28 2.16 -6.90
CA ALA A 418 24.63 2.43 -8.18
C ALA A 418 24.75 3.93 -8.55
N SER A 419 24.47 4.80 -7.59
CA SER A 419 24.56 6.26 -7.77
C SER A 419 25.94 6.82 -7.44
N LYS A 420 26.89 5.97 -7.02
CA LYS A 420 28.23 6.33 -6.53
C LYS A 420 28.18 7.48 -5.53
N LEU A 421 27.31 7.34 -4.53
CA LEU A 421 26.89 8.41 -3.64
C LEU A 421 27.02 8.00 -2.17
N PHE A 422 27.67 8.82 -1.36
CA PHE A 422 27.51 8.76 0.10
C PHE A 422 26.30 9.60 0.51
N LEU A 423 25.29 8.94 1.09
CA LEU A 423 24.15 9.60 1.71
C LEU A 423 24.46 9.86 3.18
N THR A 424 24.73 11.11 3.51
CA THR A 424 25.18 11.52 4.85
C THR A 424 24.05 11.63 5.85
N GLN A 425 22.79 11.45 5.45
CA GLN A 425 21.61 11.53 6.32
C GLN A 425 21.50 12.89 7.02
N GLY A 426 21.93 13.97 6.35
CA GLY A 426 21.90 15.33 6.90
C GLY A 426 22.90 15.58 8.04
N LEU A 427 23.90 14.70 8.23
CA LEU A 427 24.93 14.90 9.24
C LEU A 427 25.75 16.18 8.94
N LEU A 428 25.88 17.05 9.95
CA LEU A 428 26.73 18.25 9.90
C LEU A 428 28.22 17.92 9.75
N SER A 429 28.61 16.70 10.06
CA SER A 429 29.96 16.21 9.83
C SER A 429 29.95 14.79 9.27
N PHE A 430 30.70 14.56 8.20
CA PHE A 430 30.86 13.25 7.58
C PHE A 430 32.32 13.02 7.19
N ALA A 431 32.76 11.77 7.28
CA ALA A 431 33.94 11.30 6.56
C ALA A 431 33.65 9.95 5.90
N GLY A 432 34.32 9.74 4.77
CA GLY A 432 34.22 8.49 4.04
C GLY A 432 35.49 8.20 3.26
N ILE A 433 35.62 6.94 2.87
CA ILE A 433 36.72 6.44 2.07
C ILE A 433 36.18 5.56 0.95
N LEU A 434 36.74 5.73 -0.25
CA LEU A 434 36.43 4.99 -1.45
C LEU A 434 37.71 4.30 -1.95
N TYR A 435 37.59 3.01 -2.25
CA TYR A 435 38.60 2.22 -2.95
C TYR A 435 38.14 2.03 -4.39
N PHE A 436 38.88 2.61 -5.32
CA PHE A 436 38.55 2.61 -6.74
C PHE A 436 39.76 2.19 -7.56
N LYS A 437 39.57 1.31 -8.54
CA LYS A 437 40.62 0.91 -9.48
C LYS A 437 40.26 1.43 -10.87
N PRO A 438 40.84 2.54 -11.32
CA PRO A 438 40.65 3.02 -12.69
C PRO A 438 41.16 1.99 -13.70
N ASP A 439 40.52 1.88 -14.87
CA ASP A 439 41.02 1.01 -15.95
C ASP A 439 42.36 1.50 -16.51
N SER A 440 42.67 2.77 -16.27
CA SER A 440 43.87 3.44 -16.73
C SER A 440 45.14 3.01 -15.99
N THR A 441 45.06 2.27 -14.87
CA THR A 441 46.21 1.76 -14.09
C THR A 441 45.90 0.42 -13.42
N HIS A 442 46.93 -0.36 -13.04
CA HIS A 442 46.69 -1.54 -12.20
C HIS A 442 46.53 -1.23 -10.71
N ASN A 443 46.84 -0.01 -10.27
CA ASN A 443 46.86 0.39 -8.86
C ASN A 443 45.47 0.81 -8.37
N ILE A 444 45.21 0.49 -7.11
CA ILE A 444 44.00 0.93 -6.40
C ILE A 444 44.23 2.34 -5.89
N LEU A 445 43.33 3.25 -6.23
CA LEU A 445 43.25 4.58 -5.65
C LEU A 445 42.41 4.50 -4.38
N ILE A 446 42.99 5.00 -3.29
CA ILE A 446 42.31 5.15 -2.01
C ILE A 446 41.99 6.64 -1.87
N ILE A 447 40.72 6.97 -1.84
CA ILE A 447 40.23 8.34 -1.84
C ILE A 447 39.49 8.57 -0.53
N ALA A 448 39.96 9.52 0.27
CA ALA A 448 39.27 9.95 1.47
C ALA A 448 38.56 11.27 1.20
N CYS A 449 37.35 11.41 1.73
CA CYS A 449 36.61 12.65 1.70
C CYS A 449 36.06 12.96 3.09
N ALA A 450 35.94 14.24 3.42
CA ALA A 450 35.27 14.65 4.63
C ALA A 450 34.62 16.02 4.48
N MET A 451 33.56 16.21 5.26
CA MET A 451 32.87 17.48 5.48
C MET A 451 32.87 17.72 6.98
N PRO A 452 33.83 18.48 7.53
CA PRO A 452 33.84 18.76 8.96
C PRO A 452 32.99 19.99 9.27
N GLU A 453 32.27 19.97 10.40
CA GLU A 453 31.28 21.00 10.79
C GLU A 453 31.80 22.47 10.77
N ARG A 454 33.11 22.68 10.93
CA ARG A 454 33.72 24.03 11.05
C ARG A 454 34.82 24.30 10.03
N SER A 455 34.91 23.53 8.96
CA SER A 455 35.91 23.75 7.91
C SER A 455 35.38 23.41 6.52
N LYS A 456 36.09 23.86 5.49
CA LYS A 456 35.74 23.51 4.12
C LYS A 456 35.81 21.99 3.91
N PRO A 457 34.89 21.44 3.11
CA PRO A 457 34.94 20.04 2.69
C PRO A 457 36.20 19.78 1.85
N TRP A 458 36.66 18.55 1.85
CA TRP A 458 37.87 18.16 1.14
C TRP A 458 37.82 16.70 0.69
N ALA A 459 38.59 16.39 -0.36
CA ALA A 459 38.84 15.05 -0.85
C ALA A 459 40.33 14.90 -1.18
N VAL A 460 40.95 13.77 -0.81
CA VAL A 460 42.38 13.49 -1.03
C VAL A 460 42.64 12.04 -1.35
N PHE A 461 43.76 11.79 -2.01
CA PHE A 461 44.31 10.45 -2.11
C PHE A 461 45.08 10.08 -0.83
N LEU A 462 44.95 8.82 -0.42
CA LEU A 462 45.74 8.24 0.67
C LEU A 462 46.78 7.25 0.14
N ASP A 463 47.88 7.14 0.88
CA ASP A 463 48.83 6.04 0.78
C ASP A 463 48.63 5.02 1.93
N GLU A 464 49.32 3.88 1.86
CA GLU A 464 49.20 2.78 2.83
C GLU A 464 49.56 3.23 4.27
N ARG A 465 50.56 4.10 4.44
CA ARG A 465 50.96 4.58 5.77
C ARG A 465 49.93 5.51 6.36
N GLN A 466 49.35 6.41 5.54
CA GLN A 466 48.26 7.27 5.95
C GLN A 466 47.03 6.45 6.31
N MET A 467 46.75 5.39 5.56
CA MET A 467 45.65 4.47 5.86
C MET A 467 45.75 3.83 7.24
N GLU A 468 46.94 3.42 7.67
CA GLU A 468 47.16 2.87 9.02
C GLU A 468 46.83 3.88 10.13
N HIS A 469 47.08 5.17 9.91
CA HIS A 469 46.97 6.21 10.94
C HIS A 469 45.63 6.92 10.98
N ILE A 470 45.02 7.21 9.82
CA ILE A 470 43.77 8.00 9.71
C ILE A 470 42.59 7.21 9.12
N GLY A 471 42.84 6.08 8.44
CA GLY A 471 41.78 5.22 7.87
C GLY A 471 40.71 4.79 8.88
N PRO A 472 41.07 4.34 10.10
CA PRO A 472 40.09 3.99 11.13
C PRO A 472 39.20 5.14 11.59
N ALA A 473 39.62 6.40 11.39
CA ALA A 473 38.83 7.58 11.72
C ALA A 473 37.91 8.02 10.56
N LEU A 474 38.32 7.76 9.32
CA LEU A 474 37.55 8.08 8.12
C LEU A 474 36.35 7.16 7.88
N GLY A 475 36.43 5.92 8.37
CA GLY A 475 35.32 4.96 8.32
C GLY A 475 34.39 4.99 9.55
N ASP A 476 34.65 5.83 10.55
CA ASP A 476 33.86 5.93 11.78
C ASP A 476 33.47 7.38 12.06
N GLN A 477 32.17 7.69 11.92
CA GLN A 477 31.64 9.04 12.10
C GLN A 477 31.97 9.64 13.48
N ARG A 478 32.15 8.81 14.51
CA ARG A 478 32.50 9.28 15.86
C ARG A 478 33.92 9.83 15.95
N LYS A 479 34.78 9.51 14.99
CA LYS A 479 36.20 9.87 14.97
C LYS A 479 36.51 10.98 13.96
N VAL A 480 35.52 11.54 13.28
CA VAL A 480 35.69 12.65 12.32
C VAL A 480 36.44 13.84 12.95
N HIS A 481 36.24 14.10 14.25
CA HIS A 481 36.95 15.14 15.00
C HIS A 481 38.47 14.93 15.13
N GLN A 482 38.97 13.71 14.89
CA GLN A 482 40.39 13.33 14.93
C GLN A 482 41.08 13.59 13.59
N LEU A 483 40.32 13.92 12.54
CA LEU A 483 40.87 14.17 11.22
C LEU A 483 41.68 15.48 11.20
N PRO A 484 42.81 15.51 10.47
CA PRO A 484 43.64 16.70 10.42
C PRO A 484 42.89 17.90 9.82
N LYS A 485 42.93 19.04 10.52
CA LYS A 485 42.18 20.27 10.16
C LYS A 485 42.71 21.03 8.93
N ARG A 486 43.77 20.54 8.27
CA ARG A 486 44.51 21.23 7.19
C ARG A 486 44.67 20.39 5.91
N ILE A 487 43.80 19.41 5.69
CA ILE A 487 43.87 18.59 4.47
C ILE A 487 43.25 19.39 3.31
N MET A 488 43.95 19.42 2.17
CA MET A 488 43.51 20.06 0.92
C MET A 488 43.50 19.04 -0.22
N MET A 489 42.76 19.34 -1.29
CA MET A 489 42.76 18.58 -2.55
C MET A 489 44.19 18.22 -2.99
N SER A 490 44.37 17.00 -3.47
CA SER A 490 45.70 16.43 -3.74
C SER A 490 45.84 15.91 -5.16
N GLU A 491 47.04 16.03 -5.74
CA GLU A 491 47.44 15.27 -6.92
C GLU A 491 48.17 13.99 -6.50
N LYS A 492 47.99 12.90 -7.26
CA LYS A 492 48.70 11.63 -7.06
C LYS A 492 49.31 11.18 -8.38
N VAL A 493 50.62 10.97 -8.38
CA VAL A 493 51.33 10.38 -9.51
C VAL A 493 51.41 8.88 -9.28
N VAL A 494 50.93 8.11 -10.27
CA VAL A 494 50.95 6.65 -10.23
C VAL A 494 51.85 6.16 -11.35
N GLN A 495 52.92 5.46 -10.97
CA GLN A 495 53.85 4.85 -11.91
C GLN A 495 53.46 3.38 -12.11
N ASP A 496 53.10 3.01 -13.34
CA ASP A 496 52.80 1.63 -13.71
C ASP A 496 53.84 1.15 -14.73
N LYS A 497 54.49 0.02 -14.42
CA LYS A 497 55.55 -0.57 -15.26
C LYS A 497 55.06 -0.91 -16.68
N LYS A 498 53.76 -1.08 -16.90
CA LYS A 498 53.15 -1.38 -18.21
C LYS A 498 52.51 -0.18 -18.90
N TRP A 499 52.05 0.83 -18.15
CA TRP A 499 51.22 1.92 -18.67
C TRP A 499 51.87 3.31 -18.62
N GLY A 500 53.08 3.42 -18.07
CA GLY A 500 53.79 4.70 -17.92
C GLY A 500 53.42 5.43 -16.63
N GLU A 501 53.92 6.66 -16.51
CA GLU A 501 53.58 7.57 -15.42
C GLU A 501 52.28 8.30 -15.75
N LYS A 502 51.28 8.22 -14.86
CA LYS A 502 50.01 8.95 -14.98
C LYS A 502 49.81 9.86 -13.79
N ARG A 503 49.28 11.06 -14.03
CA ARG A 503 48.95 12.01 -12.96
C ARG A 503 47.44 12.08 -12.77
N PHE A 504 47.00 11.79 -11.55
CA PHE A 504 45.61 11.90 -11.13
C PHE A 504 45.44 13.18 -10.32
N ARG A 505 44.49 14.01 -10.70
CA ARG A 505 44.04 15.15 -9.90
C ARG A 505 42.63 14.84 -9.39
N ILE A 506 42.39 15.04 -8.10
CA ILE A 506 41.05 15.00 -7.54
C ILE A 506 40.58 16.40 -7.21
N SER A 507 39.34 16.71 -7.57
CA SER A 507 38.66 17.95 -7.21
C SER A 507 37.36 17.64 -6.49
N MET A 508 36.90 18.59 -5.68
CA MET A 508 35.60 18.51 -5.01
C MET A 508 34.89 19.86 -5.12
N SER A 509 33.72 19.89 -5.74
CA SER A 509 32.87 21.08 -5.88
C SER A 509 31.59 20.93 -5.04
N LEU A 510 30.99 22.05 -4.64
CA LEU A 510 29.60 22.07 -4.19
C LEU A 510 28.74 22.47 -5.38
N GLU A 511 27.75 21.68 -5.71
CA GLU A 511 26.84 21.94 -6.83
C GLU A 511 25.39 21.85 -6.37
N GLU A 512 24.58 22.80 -6.83
CA GLU A 512 23.13 22.79 -6.69
C GLU A 512 22.55 22.25 -8.01
N GLU A 513 22.05 21.01 -8.01
CA GLU A 513 21.48 20.40 -9.23
C GLU A 513 19.99 20.75 -9.40
N GLY A 514 19.66 21.81 -10.15
CA GLY A 514 18.29 22.05 -10.67
C GLY A 514 17.29 22.74 -9.73
N GLU A 515 16.09 23.05 -10.25
CA GLU A 515 15.06 23.85 -9.57
C GLU A 515 14.52 23.13 -8.30
N GLY A 516 15.04 23.52 -7.13
CA GLY A 516 14.52 23.09 -5.83
C GLY A 516 15.23 21.91 -5.17
N TYR A 517 16.40 21.51 -5.65
CA TYR A 517 17.17 20.40 -5.06
C TYR A 517 18.24 20.84 -4.07
N GLU A 518 18.57 19.90 -3.20
CA GLU A 518 19.46 20.05 -2.06
C GLU A 518 20.95 20.14 -2.43
N PRO A 519 21.74 21.03 -1.81
CA PRO A 519 23.17 21.16 -2.08
C PRO A 519 23.91 19.84 -1.81
N MET A 520 24.60 19.33 -2.84
CA MET A 520 25.45 18.13 -2.76
C MET A 520 26.89 18.45 -3.16
N TYR A 521 27.84 17.66 -2.68
CA TYR A 521 29.23 17.77 -3.08
C TYR A 521 29.58 16.73 -4.13
N CYS A 522 30.24 17.16 -5.19
CA CYS A 522 30.71 16.30 -6.27
C CYS A 522 32.22 16.13 -6.17
N ILE A 523 32.70 14.90 -6.32
CA ILE A 523 34.10 14.55 -6.43
C ILE A 523 34.35 14.08 -7.86
N ASP A 524 35.32 14.72 -8.52
CA ASP A 524 35.76 14.39 -9.86
C ASP A 524 37.25 14.01 -9.84
N ILE A 525 37.64 13.08 -10.70
CA ILE A 525 39.03 12.70 -10.95
C ILE A 525 39.37 13.01 -12.41
N GLU A 526 40.39 13.83 -12.60
CA GLU A 526 41.02 14.07 -13.90
C GLU A 526 42.29 13.24 -14.02
N VAL A 527 42.51 12.67 -15.20
CA VAL A 527 43.71 11.88 -15.53
C VAL A 527 44.46 12.60 -16.64
N ASP A 528 45.63 13.14 -16.30
CA ASP A 528 46.56 13.81 -17.22
C ASP A 528 47.65 12.85 -17.72
#